data_AF-A0AA50E1V0-F1
#
_entry.id   AF-A0AA50E1V0-F1
#
_cell.length_a   1.000
_cell.length_b   1.000
_cell.length_c   1.000
_cell.angle_alpha   90.00
_cell.angle_beta   90.00
_cell.angle_gamma   90.00
#
_symmetry.space_group_name_H-M   'P 1'
#
loop_
_entity.id
_entity.type
_entity.pdbx_description
1 polymer ?
#
loop_
_entity_poly.entity_id
_entity_poly.type
_entity_poly.pdbx_seq_one_letter_code
_entity_poly.pdbx_strand_id
1 'polypeptide(L)'
;MPILQTCGERLPINGLVVMAIASLEHLSLALGWFKQQQWHVKVQQVQISQSVKFAELTRFDPLNPIYLLTAGRNSMGNDDLG
;
A
#
# COMPACT_ATOMS: atom_id res chain seq x y z
N MET A 1 1.09 -16.38 5.72
CA MET A 1 1.09 -15.50 4.53
C MET A 1 2.11 -15.98 3.50
N PRO A 2 1.79 -17.01 2.69
CA PRO A 2 2.76 -17.65 1.81
C PRO A 2 3.30 -16.73 0.71
N ILE A 3 2.47 -15.78 0.23
CA ILE A 3 2.88 -14.80 -0.79
C ILE A 3 3.96 -13.86 -0.24
N LEU A 4 3.72 -13.23 0.93
CA LEU A 4 4.68 -12.31 1.53
C LEU A 4 5.99 -13.01 1.91
N GLN A 5 5.91 -14.26 2.38
CA GLN A 5 7.09 -15.07 2.64
C GLN A 5 7.91 -15.29 1.35
N THR A 6 7.26 -15.72 0.27
CA THR A 6 7.92 -15.94 -1.03
C THR A 6 8.53 -14.65 -1.58
N CYS A 7 7.81 -13.53 -1.47
CA CYS A 7 8.33 -12.22 -1.85
C CYS A 7 9.57 -11.87 -1.03
N GLY A 8 9.54 -12.04 0.29
CA GLY A 8 10.69 -11.81 1.16
C GLY A 8 11.90 -12.64 0.78
N GLU A 9 11.74 -13.93 0.52
CA GLU A 9 12.83 -14.83 0.12
C GLU A 9 13.48 -14.44 -1.21
N ARG A 10 12.71 -13.83 -2.14
CA ARG A 10 13.16 -13.49 -3.49
C ARG A 10 13.51 -12.02 -3.69
N LEU A 11 13.23 -11.16 -2.72
CA LEU A 11 13.42 -9.72 -2.85
C LEU A 11 14.92 -9.38 -2.91
N PRO A 12 15.38 -8.62 -3.93
CA PRO A 12 16.77 -8.19 -3.99
C PRO A 12 17.09 -7.20 -2.87
N ILE A 13 18.38 -6.93 -2.68
CA ILE A 13 18.84 -5.83 -1.81
C ILE A 13 18.15 -4.54 -2.26
N ASN A 14 17.64 -3.75 -1.30
CA ASN A 14 16.84 -2.54 -1.52
C ASN A 14 15.52 -2.72 -2.28
N GLY A 15 15.08 -3.95 -2.53
CA GLY A 15 13.76 -4.18 -3.14
C GLY A 15 12.63 -3.76 -2.19
N LEU A 16 11.50 -3.36 -2.79
CA LEU A 16 10.29 -2.94 -2.09
C LEU A 16 9.12 -3.87 -2.42
N VAL A 17 8.27 -4.10 -1.43
CA VAL A 17 6.95 -4.70 -1.61
C VAL A 17 5.92 -3.59 -1.51
N VAL A 18 5.06 -3.46 -2.52
CA VAL A 18 3.95 -2.49 -2.55
C VAL A 18 2.64 -3.24 -2.65
N MET A 19 1.66 -2.88 -1.81
CA MET A 19 0.33 -3.48 -1.78
C MET A 19 -0.76 -2.41 -1.73
N ALA A 20 -1.80 -2.59 -2.55
CA ALA A 20 -3.05 -1.86 -2.44
C ALA A 20 -4.06 -2.70 -1.65
N ILE A 21 -4.46 -2.22 -0.48
CA ILE A 21 -5.32 -2.96 0.46
C ILE A 21 -6.61 -2.18 0.67
N ALA A 22 -7.77 -2.82 0.46
CA ALA A 22 -9.08 -2.19 0.55
C ALA A 22 -9.77 -2.35 1.91
N SER A 23 -9.29 -3.24 2.80
CA SER A 23 -9.92 -3.50 4.10
C SER A 23 -8.93 -3.35 5.27
N LEU A 24 -9.45 -2.95 6.43
CA LEU A 24 -8.65 -2.73 7.64
C LEU A 24 -8.11 -4.04 8.21
N GLU A 25 -8.86 -5.13 8.08
CA GLU A 25 -8.48 -6.47 8.54
C GLU A 25 -7.26 -6.98 7.77
N HIS A 26 -7.28 -6.86 6.44
CA HIS A 26 -6.15 -7.21 5.60
C HIS A 26 -4.93 -6.31 5.86
N LEU A 27 -5.14 -5.03 6.12
CA LEU A 27 -4.06 -4.11 6.49
C LEU A 27 -3.42 -4.54 7.83
N SER A 28 -4.23 -4.86 8.83
CA SER A 28 -3.77 -5.33 10.14
C SER A 28 -2.95 -6.61 10.04
N LEU A 29 -3.41 -7.59 9.23
CA LEU A 29 -2.68 -8.83 8.96
C LEU A 29 -1.32 -8.57 8.29
N ALA A 30 -1.29 -7.69 7.29
CA ALA A 30 -0.05 -7.30 6.60
C ALA A 30 0.93 -6.62 7.55
N LEU A 31 0.47 -5.63 8.33
CA LEU A 31 1.27 -4.92 9.32
C LEU A 31 1.84 -5.87 10.38
N GLY A 32 1.01 -6.79 10.88
CA GLY A 32 1.44 -7.83 11.83
C GLY A 32 2.57 -8.69 11.27
N TRP A 33 2.45 -9.12 10.01
CA TRP A 33 3.48 -9.92 9.35
C TRP A 33 4.79 -9.14 9.17
N PHE A 34 4.76 -7.92 8.63
CA PHE A 34 5.99 -7.12 8.44
C PHE A 34 6.65 -6.75 9.77
N LYS A 35 5.86 -6.49 10.82
CA LYS A 35 6.37 -6.26 12.18
C LYS A 35 7.15 -7.46 12.70
N GLN A 36 6.63 -8.68 12.51
CA GLN A 36 7.33 -9.92 12.88
C GLN A 36 8.63 -10.12 12.11
N GLN A 37 8.67 -9.69 10.84
CA GLN A 37 9.87 -9.76 10.00
C GLN A 37 10.84 -8.60 10.22
N GLN A 38 10.49 -7.63 11.07
CA GLN A 38 11.27 -6.41 11.34
C GLN A 38 11.53 -5.54 10.09
N TRP A 39 10.57 -5.49 9.16
CA TRP A 39 10.67 -4.62 7.98
C TRP A 39 10.19 -3.20 8.31
N HIS A 40 10.76 -2.22 7.61
CA HIS A 40 10.22 -0.86 7.61
C HIS A 40 8.96 -0.82 6.76
N VAL A 41 7.92 -0.15 7.25
CA VAL A 41 6.62 -0.03 6.57
C VAL A 41 6.17 1.43 6.55
N LYS A 42 5.68 1.87 5.39
CA LYS A 42 5.00 3.15 5.18
C LYS A 42 3.60 2.83 4.65
N VAL A 43 2.58 3.45 5.25
CA VAL A 43 1.19 3.32 4.81
C VAL A 43 0.68 4.68 4.41
N GLN A 44 0.09 4.77 3.22
CA GLN A 44 -0.58 5.96 2.71
C GLN A 44 -2.01 5.60 2.35
N GLN A 45 -2.97 6.39 2.80
CA GLN A 45 -4.37 6.20 2.44
C GLN A 45 -4.66 7.04 1.20
N VAL A 46 -5.19 6.42 0.15
CA VAL A 46 -5.50 7.07 -1.14
C VAL A 46 -7.00 7.05 -1.37
N GLN A 47 -7.58 8.23 -1.61
CA GLN A 47 -8.99 8.42 -2.00
C GLN A 47 -9.03 9.14 -3.34
N ILE A 48 -9.76 8.56 -4.29
CA ILE A 48 -9.88 9.09 -5.64
C ILE A 48 -11.36 9.22 -5.94
N SER A 49 -11.78 10.37 -6.45
CA SER A 49 -13.11 10.56 -7.03
C SER A 49 -12.97 10.77 -8.53
N GLN A 50 -13.78 10.08 -9.32
CA GLN A 50 -13.74 10.14 -10.77
C GLN A 50 -14.97 10.86 -11.31
N SER A 51 -14.76 11.71 -12.32
CA SER A 51 -15.87 12.38 -13.00
C SER A 51 -16.69 11.37 -13.80
N VAL A 52 -18.00 11.43 -13.64
CA VAL A 52 -18.98 10.68 -14.42
C VAL A 52 -20.04 11.64 -14.97
N LYS A 53 -20.57 11.35 -16.15
CA LYS A 53 -21.71 12.11 -16.69
C LYS A 53 -22.97 11.81 -15.88
N PHE A 54 -23.70 12.85 -15.51
CA PHE A 54 -24.99 12.74 -14.82
C PHE A 54 -25.97 13.76 -15.40
N ALA A 55 -26.86 13.30 -16.29
CA ALA A 55 -27.65 14.17 -17.17
C ALA A 55 -26.73 15.18 -17.90
N GLU A 56 -27.07 16.47 -17.88
CA GLU A 56 -26.27 17.57 -18.46
C GLU A 56 -25.17 18.09 -17.51
N LEU A 57 -24.89 17.37 -16.41
CA LEU A 57 -23.92 17.76 -15.39
C LEU A 57 -22.80 16.73 -15.28
N THR A 58 -21.73 17.12 -14.56
CA THR A 58 -20.68 16.21 -14.12
C THR A 58 -20.84 15.93 -12.64
N ARG A 59 -20.96 14.66 -12.27
CA ARG A 59 -20.90 14.18 -10.89
C ARG A 59 -19.53 13.56 -10.64
N PHE A 60 -19.02 13.62 -9.42
CA PHE A 60 -17.82 12.87 -9.04
C PHE A 60 -18.22 11.68 -8.18
N ASP A 61 -17.94 10.48 -8.67
CA ASP A 61 -18.18 9.23 -7.95
C ASP A 61 -16.89 8.80 -7.24
N PRO A 62 -16.93 8.58 -5.92
CA PRO A 62 -15.75 8.14 -5.18
C PRO A 62 -15.44 6.67 -5.48
N LEU A 63 -14.15 6.36 -5.60
CA LEU A 63 -13.67 4.98 -5.52
C LEU A 63 -13.54 4.56 -4.06
N ASN A 64 -13.62 3.25 -3.83
CA ASN A 64 -13.34 2.69 -2.51
C ASN A 64 -11.95 3.11 -2.04
N PRO A 65 -11.82 3.75 -0.86
CA PRO A 65 -10.54 4.09 -0.26
C PRO A 65 -9.63 2.88 -0.17
N ILE A 66 -8.35 3.05 -0.54
CA ILE A 66 -7.34 2.01 -0.36
C ILE A 66 -6.21 2.50 0.54
N TYR A 67 -5.53 1.56 1.18
CA TYR A 67 -4.25 1.74 1.83
C TYR A 67 -3.14 1.26 0.89
N LEU A 68 -2.28 2.17 0.46
CA LEU A 68 -1.04 1.87 -0.25
C LEU A 68 0.06 1.62 0.79
N LEU A 69 0.37 0.35 1.02
CA LEU A 69 1.43 -0.09 1.92
C LEU A 69 2.70 -0.34 1.11
N THR A 70 3.79 0.33 1.49
CA THR A 70 5.14 0.08 0.97
C THR A 70 6.01 -0.46 2.10
N ALA A 71 6.74 -1.55 1.85
CA ALA A 71 7.61 -2.18 2.84
C ALA A 71 8.95 -2.60 2.25
N GLY A 72 10.00 -2.52 3.06
CA GLY A 72 11.36 -2.91 2.69
C GLY A 72 12.21 -3.27 3.91
N ARG A 73 13.30 -4.00 3.68
CA ARG A 73 14.25 -4.41 4.74
C ARG A 73 15.12 -3.27 5.26
N ASN A 74 15.45 -2.33 4.37
CA ASN A 74 16.26 -1.17 4.70
C ASN A 74 15.35 0.03 4.96
N SER A 75 15.86 1.05 5.66
CA SER A 75 15.12 2.28 5.87
C SER A 75 14.74 2.85 4.51
N MET A 76 13.44 2.94 4.25
CA MET A 76 12.92 3.63 3.07
C MET A 76 13.34 5.09 3.21
N GLY A 77 14.28 5.52 2.35
CA GLY A 77 14.89 6.85 2.41
C GLY A 77 13.83 7.93 2.53
N ASN A 78 14.01 8.83 3.50
CA ASN A 78 13.28 10.08 3.60
C ASN A 78 13.97 11.18 2.76
N ASP A 79 14.89 10.82 1.87
CA ASP A 79 15.89 11.75 1.31
C ASP A 79 15.66 12.14 -0.17
N ASP A 80 14.58 11.70 -0.81
CA ASP A 80 14.33 11.98 -2.25
C ASP A 80 13.05 12.81 -2.52
N LEU A 81 12.56 13.58 -1.54
CA LEU A 81 11.50 14.58 -1.76
C LEU A 81 11.91 15.92 -1.16
N GLY A 82 12.86 16.57 -1.85
CA GLY A 82 12.96 18.04 -1.91
C GLY A 82 12.10 18.58 -3.04
#